data_AF-A0A3Q4H5Y3-F1
#
_entry.id   AF-A0A3Q4H5Y3-F1
#
_cell.length_a   1.000
_cell.length_b   1.000
_cell.length_c   1.000
_cell.angle_alpha   90.00
_cell.angle_beta   90.00
_cell.angle_gamma   90.00
#
_symmetry.space_group_name_H-M   'P 1'
#
loop_
_entity.id
_entity.type
_entity.pdbx_description
1 polymer ?
#
loop_
_entity_poly.entity_id
_entity_poly.type
_entity_poly.pdbx_seq_one_letter_code
_entity_poly.pdbx_strand_id
1 'polypeptide(L)'
;MAAGLLFLVCAAAVLYSAEAWQPYNGLPEIYKKGVNLVRRELTTHSKIRHRYQFLKSVDKLETESGFDGKYIYHHFLLKPTIAPQLLIDCVICYKAIANQIKGKPEPYVHCIQRQRLTEEMKKTRLGHYRNMIYHSGAPTLLALTAN
;
A
#
# COMPACT_ATOMS: atom_id res chain seq x y z
N MET A 1 -36.35 -35.50 1.86
CA MET A 1 -35.81 -34.36 1.08
C MET A 1 -35.34 -33.27 2.04
N ALA A 2 -34.23 -33.48 2.76
CA ALA A 2 -33.72 -32.50 3.74
C ALA A 2 -32.19 -32.55 3.82
N ALA A 3 -31.61 -33.75 3.67
CA ALA A 3 -30.16 -33.95 3.58
C ALA A 3 -29.53 -33.22 2.38
N GLY A 4 -30.19 -33.20 1.21
CA GLY A 4 -29.70 -32.50 0.01
C GLY A 4 -29.61 -30.98 0.17
N LEU A 5 -30.55 -30.37 0.90
CA LEU A 5 -30.51 -28.93 1.21
C LEU A 5 -29.38 -28.59 2.19
N LEU A 6 -29.13 -29.45 3.19
CA LEU A 6 -28.02 -29.27 4.13
C LEU A 6 -26.65 -29.35 3.43
N PHE A 7 -26.48 -30.24 2.46
CA PHE A 7 -25.26 -30.31 1.66
C PHE A 7 -24.99 -29.04 0.85
N LEU A 8 -26.03 -28.44 0.27
CA LEU A 8 -25.90 -27.19 -0.49
C LEU A 8 -25.53 -26.00 0.41
N VAL A 9 -26.10 -25.92 1.61
CA VAL A 9 -25.77 -24.88 2.60
C VAL A 9 -24.34 -25.02 3.10
N CYS A 10 -23.86 -26.25 3.37
CA CYS A 10 -22.49 -26.50 3.78
C CYS A 10 -21.47 -26.20 2.67
N ALA A 11 -21.78 -26.56 1.41
CA ALA A 11 -20.93 -26.25 0.26
C ALA A 11 -20.82 -24.73 0.03
N ALA A 12 -21.94 -24.00 0.15
CA ALA A 12 -21.95 -22.54 0.06
C ALA A 12 -21.14 -21.89 1.20
N ALA A 13 -21.26 -22.37 2.43
CA ALA A 13 -20.49 -21.85 3.57
C ALA A 13 -18.97 -22.10 3.44
N VAL A 14 -18.57 -23.26 2.90
CA VAL A 14 -17.15 -23.58 2.65
C VAL A 14 -16.58 -22.72 1.52
N LEU A 15 -17.33 -22.48 0.44
CA LEU A 15 -16.90 -21.59 -0.64
C LEU A 15 -16.80 -20.12 -0.18
N TYR A 16 -17.77 -19.65 0.61
CA TYR A 16 -17.72 -18.30 1.20
C TYR A 16 -16.55 -18.12 2.18
N SER A 17 -16.12 -19.22 2.83
CA SER A 17 -14.94 -19.22 3.72
C SER A 17 -13.62 -19.32 2.95
N ALA A 18 -13.59 -20.00 1.80
CA ALA A 18 -12.43 -20.03 0.89
C ALA A 18 -12.18 -18.67 0.22
N GLU A 19 -13.23 -17.87 0.05
CA GLU A 19 -13.17 -16.46 -0.33
C GLU A 19 -12.73 -15.52 0.79
N ALA A 20 -12.34 -16.03 1.97
CA ALA A 20 -11.40 -15.33 2.85
C ALA A 20 -9.99 -15.30 2.22
N TRP A 21 -9.90 -14.98 0.93
CA TRP A 21 -8.74 -14.36 0.32
C TRP A 21 -8.39 -13.16 1.18
N GLN A 22 -7.39 -13.32 2.05
CA GLN A 22 -6.93 -12.19 2.85
C GLN A 22 -6.56 -11.08 1.85
N PRO A 23 -7.14 -9.87 1.96
CA PRO A 23 -6.92 -8.79 0.98
C PRO A 23 -5.44 -8.51 0.70
N TYR A 24 -4.56 -8.86 1.65
CA TYR A 24 -3.12 -8.83 1.51
C TYR A 24 -2.58 -9.82 0.46
N ASN A 25 -3.07 -11.06 0.42
CA ASN A 25 -2.58 -12.10 -0.49
C ASN A 25 -2.84 -11.75 -1.96
N GLY A 26 -3.94 -11.05 -2.25
CA GLY A 26 -4.27 -10.55 -3.58
C GLY A 26 -3.51 -9.30 -4.01
N LEU A 27 -2.68 -8.70 -3.15
CA LEU A 27 -1.82 -7.58 -3.57
C LEU A 27 -0.69 -8.06 -4.49
N PRO A 28 -0.35 -7.29 -5.54
CA PRO A 28 0.89 -7.50 -6.27
C PRO A 28 2.09 -7.35 -5.33
N GLU A 29 3.16 -8.09 -5.61
CA GLU A 29 4.31 -8.23 -4.70
C GLU A 29 4.95 -6.89 -4.33
N ILE A 30 5.04 -5.95 -5.28
CA ILE A 30 5.63 -4.65 -5.00
C ILE A 30 4.82 -3.85 -3.96
N TYR A 31 3.49 -3.94 -3.96
CA TYR A 31 2.64 -3.30 -2.96
C TYR A 31 2.73 -4.00 -1.61
N LYS A 32 2.85 -5.34 -1.60
CA LYS A 32 3.12 -6.10 -0.36
C LYS A 32 4.40 -5.61 0.32
N LYS A 33 5.47 -5.38 -0.44
CA LYS A 33 6.72 -4.82 0.08
C LYS A 33 6.52 -3.45 0.72
N GLY A 34 5.76 -2.56 0.07
CA GLY A 34 5.43 -1.25 0.64
C GLY A 34 4.64 -1.35 1.94
N VAL A 35 3.58 -2.16 1.98
CA VAL A 35 2.79 -2.42 3.19
C VAL A 35 3.66 -2.98 4.32
N ASN A 36 4.56 -3.92 4.02
CA ASN A 36 5.45 -4.52 5.01
C ASN A 36 6.48 -3.53 5.55
N LEU A 37 6.98 -2.62 4.72
CA LEU A 37 7.88 -1.54 5.16
C LEU A 37 7.16 -0.64 6.18
N VAL A 38 5.95 -0.17 5.86
CA VAL A 38 5.15 0.64 6.79
C VAL A 38 4.85 -0.11 8.09
N ARG A 39 4.44 -1.38 8.01
CA ARG A 39 4.16 -2.19 9.21
C ARG A 39 5.40 -2.32 10.09
N ARG A 40 6.58 -2.52 9.48
CA ARG A 40 7.85 -2.61 10.20
C ARG A 40 8.15 -1.29 10.92
N GLU A 41 8.09 -0.16 10.22
CA GLU A 41 8.34 1.16 10.82
C GLU A 41 7.41 1.46 12.00
N LEU A 42 6.11 1.22 11.84
CA LEU A 42 5.13 1.39 12.93
C LEU A 42 5.44 0.52 14.15
N THR A 43 6.02 -0.67 13.96
CA THR A 43 6.38 -1.56 15.07
C THR A 43 7.72 -1.24 15.72
N THR A 44 8.62 -0.54 15.03
CA THR A 44 9.96 -0.19 15.55
C THR A 44 9.87 0.88 16.65
N HIS A 45 8.94 1.83 16.54
CA HIS A 45 8.86 2.98 17.46
C HIS A 45 8.05 2.73 18.74
N SER A 46 7.34 1.61 18.87
CA SER A 46 6.49 1.32 20.02
C SER A 46 7.15 0.34 20.99
N LYS A 47 7.26 0.71 22.29
CA LYS A 47 7.65 -0.23 23.39
C LYS A 47 6.76 -1.48 23.45
N ILE A 48 5.55 -1.40 22.90
CA ILE A 48 4.60 -2.51 22.76
C ILE A 48 4.49 -2.84 21.27
N ARG A 49 4.95 -4.02 20.83
CA ARG A 49 4.85 -4.45 19.42
C ARG A 49 3.40 -4.65 18.98
N HIS A 50 2.73 -3.57 18.59
CA HIS A 50 1.37 -3.64 18.06
C HIS A 50 1.41 -4.34 16.72
N ARG A 51 0.74 -5.50 16.59
CA ARG A 51 0.59 -6.15 15.28
C ARG A 51 -0.48 -5.41 14.50
N TYR A 52 -0.11 -4.98 13.29
CA TYR A 52 -1.05 -4.38 12.33
C TYR A 52 -1.38 -5.39 11.24
N GLN A 53 -2.66 -5.51 10.90
CA GLN A 53 -3.17 -6.33 9.80
C GLN A 53 -3.57 -5.43 8.63
N PHE A 54 -3.24 -5.84 7.41
CA PHE A 54 -3.69 -5.14 6.22
C PHE A 54 -5.17 -5.39 5.99
N LEU A 55 -5.95 -4.31 5.88
CA LEU A 55 -7.39 -4.40 5.65
C LEU A 55 -7.72 -4.30 4.16
N LYS A 56 -7.32 -3.22 3.51
CA LYS A 56 -7.57 -2.99 2.08
C LYS A 56 -6.73 -1.85 1.52
N SER A 57 -6.59 -1.83 0.20
CA SER A 57 -6.14 -0.64 -0.54
C SER A 57 -7.30 0.34 -0.67
N VAL A 58 -7.01 1.63 -0.61
CA VAL A 58 -7.94 2.71 -0.87
C VAL A 58 -7.66 3.32 -2.23
N ASP A 59 -6.40 3.63 -2.52
CA ASP A 59 -5.98 4.22 -3.78
C ASP A 59 -4.55 3.78 -4.13
N LYS A 60 -4.23 3.78 -5.43
CA LYS A 60 -2.94 3.38 -5.99
C LYS A 60 -2.63 4.22 -7.22
N LEU A 61 -1.42 4.75 -7.29
CA LEU A 61 -0.90 5.40 -8.49
C LEU A 61 0.47 4.83 -8.81
N GLU A 62 0.75 4.68 -10.10
CA GLU A 62 2.06 4.32 -10.62
C GLU A 62 2.46 5.32 -11.69
N THR A 63 3.73 5.72 -11.71
CA THR A 63 4.30 6.56 -12.76
C THR A 63 5.63 5.96 -13.17
N GLU A 64 5.78 5.65 -14.45
CA GLU A 64 7.02 5.10 -14.99
C GLU A 64 8.13 6.14 -14.97
N SER A 65 9.36 5.68 -14.73
CA SER A 65 10.56 6.52 -14.72
C SER A 65 11.61 6.05 -15.74
N GLY A 66 11.23 5.19 -16.68
CA GLY A 66 12.15 4.47 -17.57
C GLY A 66 13.01 3.41 -16.85
N PHE A 67 13.70 2.58 -17.62
CA PHE A 67 14.60 1.52 -17.13
C PHE A 67 13.96 0.58 -16.09
N ASP A 68 12.73 0.12 -16.35
CA ASP A 68 11.90 -0.69 -15.43
C ASP A 68 11.70 -0.06 -14.04
N GLY A 69 11.91 1.25 -13.95
CA GLY A 69 11.68 2.05 -12.77
C GLY A 69 10.27 2.62 -12.74
N LYS A 70 9.66 2.62 -11.55
CA LYS A 70 8.37 3.26 -11.30
C LYS A 70 8.30 3.92 -9.93
N TYR A 71 7.60 5.04 -9.86
CA TYR A 71 7.18 5.66 -8.61
C TYR A 71 5.80 5.16 -8.25
N ILE A 72 5.65 4.65 -7.04
CA ILE A 72 4.42 4.06 -6.55
C ILE A 72 3.89 4.90 -5.40
N TYR A 73 2.61 5.25 -5.50
CA TYR A 73 1.80 5.77 -4.41
C TYR A 73 0.83 4.67 -3.99
N HIS A 74 0.83 4.31 -2.71
CA HIS A 74 -0.13 3.35 -2.18
C HIS A 74 -0.79 3.89 -0.92
N HIS A 75 -2.09 4.13 -1.01
CA HIS A 75 -2.95 4.47 0.12
C HIS A 75 -3.72 3.24 0.56
N PHE A 76 -3.61 2.87 1.83
CA PHE A 76 -4.24 1.69 2.37
C PHE A 76 -4.61 1.84 3.85
N LEU A 77 -5.46 0.93 4.31
CA LEU A 77 -5.90 0.86 5.69
C LEU A 77 -5.27 -0.32 6.41
N LEU A 78 -4.78 -0.06 7.62
CA LEU A 78 -4.32 -1.05 8.58
C LEU A 78 -5.27 -1.12 9.77
N LYS A 79 -5.38 -2.31 10.35
CA LYS A 79 -6.16 -2.59 11.55
C LYS A 79 -5.23 -3.13 12.65
N PRO A 80 -5.13 -2.48 13.82
CA PRO A 80 -4.39 -3.03 14.96
C PRO A 80 -5.09 -4.28 15.49
N THR A 81 -4.33 -5.27 15.95
CA THR A 81 -4.91 -6.50 16.53
C THR A 81 -5.59 -6.27 17.88
N ILE A 82 -5.06 -5.32 18.67
CA ILE A 82 -5.55 -5.04 20.03
C ILE A 82 -6.78 -4.14 20.00
N ALA A 83 -6.91 -3.28 18.98
CA ALA A 83 -7.98 -2.32 18.83
C ALA A 83 -8.68 -2.51 17.48
N PRO A 84 -9.53 -3.55 17.33
CA PRO A 84 -10.15 -3.89 16.05
C PRO A 84 -11.15 -2.85 15.53
N GLN A 85 -11.58 -1.91 16.36
CA GLN A 85 -12.46 -0.80 15.97
C GLN A 85 -11.65 0.39 15.40
N LEU A 86 -10.35 0.44 15.67
CA LEU A 86 -9.47 1.50 15.20
C LEU A 86 -8.93 1.16 13.81
N LEU A 87 -8.97 2.14 12.91
CA LEU A 87 -8.36 2.05 11.59
C LEU A 87 -7.23 3.08 11.47
N ILE A 88 -6.07 2.62 11.03
CA ILE A 88 -4.93 3.45 10.70
C ILE A 88 -4.90 3.63 9.19
N ASP A 89 -4.95 4.87 8.76
CA ASP A 89 -4.90 5.30 7.37
C ASP A 89 -3.46 5.66 7.01
N CYS A 90 -2.86 4.86 6.13
CA CYS A 90 -1.46 4.94 5.76
C CYS A 90 -1.30 5.25 4.28
N VAL A 91 -0.32 6.09 3.99
CA VAL A 91 0.21 6.30 2.64
C VAL A 91 1.69 5.99 2.64
N ILE A 92 2.14 5.31 1.59
CA ILE A 92 3.54 5.16 1.26
C ILE A 92 3.79 5.62 -0.18
N CYS A 93 4.88 6.36 -0.38
CA CYS A 93 5.40 6.72 -1.70
C CYS A 93 6.85 6.26 -1.83
N TYR A 94 7.20 5.58 -2.91
CA TYR A 94 8.55 5.07 -3.10
C TYR A 94 8.88 4.83 -4.56
N LYS A 95 10.18 4.81 -4.87
CA LYS A 95 10.69 4.33 -6.15
C LYS A 95 10.93 2.82 -6.09
N ALA A 96 10.52 2.11 -7.12
CA ALA A 96 10.85 0.72 -7.34
C ALA A 96 11.56 0.53 -8.68
N ILE A 97 12.54 -0.36 -8.74
CA ILE A 97 13.18 -0.82 -9.99
C ILE A 97 13.25 -2.34 -9.93
N ALA A 98 12.85 -3.02 -10.99
CA ALA A 98 12.80 -4.49 -11.04
C ALA A 98 12.09 -5.10 -9.80
N ASN A 99 10.94 -4.54 -9.42
CA ASN A 99 10.16 -4.92 -8.23
C ASN A 99 10.91 -4.86 -6.88
N GLN A 100 11.97 -4.05 -6.79
CA GLN A 100 12.66 -3.78 -5.53
C GLN A 100 12.52 -2.31 -5.14
N ILE A 101 12.13 -2.06 -3.89
CA ILE A 101 12.08 -0.70 -3.33
C ILE A 101 13.50 -0.16 -3.26
N LYS A 102 13.73 1.01 -3.85
CA LYS A 102 14.99 1.74 -3.75
C LYS A 102 14.95 2.67 -2.55
N GLY A 103 16.06 2.75 -1.84
CA GLY A 103 16.22 3.68 -0.71
C GLY A 103 16.47 5.13 -1.12
N LYS A 104 16.66 5.40 -2.41
CA LYS A 104 16.80 6.74 -2.97
C LYS A 104 15.81 6.94 -4.13
N PRO A 105 14.92 7.94 -4.08
CA PRO A 105 14.62 8.77 -2.90
C PRO A 105 14.12 7.92 -1.73
N GLU A 106 14.26 8.43 -0.50
CA GLU A 106 13.79 7.74 0.70
C GLU A 106 12.26 7.54 0.61
N PRO A 107 11.74 6.35 0.93
CA PRO A 107 10.31 6.11 0.98
C PRO A 107 9.61 7.09 1.93
N TYR A 108 8.62 7.81 1.42
CA TYR A 108 7.77 8.66 2.25
C TYR A 108 6.67 7.79 2.86
N VAL A 109 6.63 7.70 4.18
CA VAL A 109 5.61 6.97 4.94
C VAL A 109 4.87 7.95 5.83
N HIS A 110 3.54 7.93 5.75
CA HIS A 110 2.72 8.75 6.63
C HIS A 110 1.43 8.00 7.02
N CYS A 111 1.33 7.68 8.30
CA CYS A 111 0.21 6.96 8.90
C CYS A 111 -0.46 7.79 9.99
N ILE A 112 -1.79 7.81 9.99
CA ILE A 112 -2.58 8.47 11.02
C ILE A 112 -3.83 7.67 11.32
N GLN A 113 -4.39 7.80 12.52
CA GLN A 113 -5.73 7.31 12.78
C GLN A 113 -6.72 7.94 11.79
N ARG A 114 -7.55 7.10 11.16
CA ARG A 114 -8.43 7.51 10.06
C ARG A 114 -9.36 8.68 10.43
N GLN A 115 -9.82 8.75 11.66
CA GLN A 115 -10.69 9.83 12.16
C GLN A 115 -9.99 11.19 12.27
N ARG A 116 -8.65 11.21 12.32
CA ARG A 116 -7.84 12.44 12.43
C ARG A 116 -7.31 12.94 11.08
N LEU A 117 -7.65 12.26 9.99
CA LEU A 117 -7.19 12.62 8.65
C LEU A 117 -7.99 13.82 8.13
N THR A 118 -7.31 14.90 7.77
CA THR A 118 -7.91 16.09 7.15
C THR A 118 -7.69 16.10 5.63
N GLU A 119 -8.41 16.97 4.92
CA GLU A 119 -8.24 17.15 3.47
C GLU A 119 -6.87 17.77 3.12
N GLU A 120 -6.35 18.66 3.96
CA GLU A 120 -5.02 19.24 3.81
C GLU A 120 -3.95 18.16 3.87
N MET A 121 -4.07 17.22 4.81
CA MET A 121 -3.15 16.08 4.92
C MET A 121 -3.18 15.19 3.67
N LYS A 122 -4.37 14.97 3.09
CA LYS A 122 -4.52 14.22 1.82
C LYS A 122 -3.83 14.94 0.66
N LYS A 123 -4.03 16.26 0.55
CA LYS A 123 -3.36 17.09 -0.47
C LYS A 123 -1.85 17.06 -0.29
N THR A 124 -1.34 17.16 0.93
CA THR A 124 0.10 17.08 1.24
C THR A 124 0.68 15.72 0.85
N ARG A 125 -0.02 14.61 1.13
CA ARG A 125 0.41 13.26 0.71
C ARG A 125 0.60 13.15 -0.80
N LEU A 126 -0.38 13.62 -1.58
CA LEU A 126 -0.29 13.64 -3.04
C LEU A 126 0.77 14.62 -3.56
N GLY A 127 0.92 15.77 -2.91
CA GLY A 127 1.97 16.74 -3.22
C GLY A 127 3.36 16.14 -3.05
N HIS A 128 3.58 15.37 -1.99
CA HIS A 128 4.85 14.69 -1.73
C HIS A 128 5.19 13.67 -2.83
N TYR A 129 4.20 12.90 -3.29
CA TYR A 129 4.35 11.97 -4.40
C TYR A 129 4.71 12.68 -5.71
N ARG A 130 3.98 13.74 -6.06
CA ARG A 130 4.27 14.55 -7.24
C ARG A 130 5.69 15.11 -7.20
N ASN A 131 6.08 15.71 -6.07
CA ASN A 131 7.42 16.27 -5.89
C ASN A 131 8.51 15.20 -6.05
N MET A 132 8.29 13.98 -5.54
CA MET A 132 9.20 12.84 -5.70
C MET A 132 9.41 12.50 -7.18
N ILE A 133 8.35 12.51 -7.99
CA ILE A 133 8.43 12.26 -9.43
C ILE A 133 9.18 13.40 -10.14
N TYR A 134 8.80 14.66 -9.88
CA TYR A 134 9.37 15.81 -10.59
C TYR A 134 10.88 15.98 -10.39
N HIS A 135 11.39 15.80 -9.17
CA HIS A 135 12.83 15.98 -8.88
C HIS A 135 13.70 14.84 -9.40
N SER A 136 13.08 13.74 -9.82
CA SER A 136 13.78 12.54 -10.26
C SER A 136 13.58 12.25 -11.75
N GLY A 137 12.68 13.01 -12.39
CA GLY A 137 12.48 13.10 -13.83
C GLY A 137 12.87 14.49 -14.33
N ALA A 138 14.07 14.99 -14.02
CA ALA A 138 14.70 15.91 -14.96
C ALA A 138 14.64 15.19 -16.31
N PRO A 139 13.95 15.73 -17.32
CA PRO A 139 14.08 15.16 -18.64
C PRO A 139 15.54 15.39 -18.97
N THR A 140 16.34 14.32 -18.95
CA THR A 140 17.48 14.26 -19.84
C THR A 140 16.88 14.23 -21.23
N LEU A 141 16.41 15.41 -21.69
CA LEU A 141 16.47 15.78 -23.08
C LEU A 141 17.96 15.64 -23.41
N LEU A 142 18.36 14.42 -23.77
CA LEU A 142 19.51 14.23 -24.61
C LEU A 142 19.13 14.90 -25.93
N ALA A 143 19.33 16.21 -25.96
CA ALA A 143 19.65 16.95 -27.15
C ALA A 143 20.94 16.33 -27.69
N LEU A 144 20.79 15.32 -28.54
CA LEU A 144 21.78 14.89 -29.51
C LEU A 144 21.06 14.74 -30.85
N THR A 145 20.62 15.87 -31.38
CA THR A 145 20.58 16.09 -32.82
C THR A 145 21.46 17.30 -33.13
N ALA A 146 22.27 17.16 -34.19
CA ALA A 146 23.30 18.06 -34.74
C ALA A 146 24.58 18.17 -33.88
N ASN A 147 25.76 17.77 -34.33
CA ASN A 147 26.33 17.71 -35.69
C ASN A 147 27.15 16.43 -35.91
#